data_AF-A0A2D4T3S3-F1
#
_entry.id   AF-A0A2D4T3S3-F1
#
_cell.length_a   1.000
_cell.length_b   1.000
_cell.length_c   1.000
_cell.angle_alpha   90.00
_cell.angle_beta   90.00
_cell.angle_gamma   90.00
#
_symmetry.space_group_name_H-M   'P 1'
#
loop_
_entity.id
_entity.type
_entity.pdbx_description
1 polymer ?
#
loop_
_entity_poly.entity_id
_entity_poly.type
_entity_poly.pdbx_seq_one_letter_code
_entity_poly.pdbx_strand_id
1 'polypeptide(L)'
;MTRSVIGITALINLLMACPVAAAEGDLDTTFDSDGKVTTAIGSSRDFASAVAIQSDGKIVAAGHSPSGSSFDTVDFALVRYNTDGTLDTNFDSDGKVTTDIG
;
A
#
# COMPACT_ATOMS: atom_id res chain seq x y z
N MET A 1 35.61 -41.32 32.03
CA MET A 1 35.51 -40.28 30.99
C MET A 1 34.19 -39.56 31.19
N THR A 2 34.20 -38.50 32.00
CA THR A 2 32.98 -37.77 32.38
C THR A 2 33.25 -36.32 32.00
N ARG A 3 32.67 -35.83 30.90
CA ARG A 3 32.83 -34.44 30.46
C ARG A 3 31.66 -33.62 30.97
N SER A 4 32.00 -32.58 31.71
CA SER A 4 31.17 -31.51 32.26
C SER A 4 31.58 -30.19 31.58
N VAL A 5 30.62 -29.37 31.10
CA VAL A 5 30.55 -27.88 31.10
C VAL A 5 29.09 -27.54 30.69
N ILE A 6 28.18 -27.03 31.53
CA ILE A 6 27.88 -25.62 31.88
C ILE A 6 28.00 -24.64 30.69
N GLY A 7 26.87 -24.14 30.16
CA GLY A 7 26.89 -23.08 29.14
C GLY A 7 25.51 -22.56 28.72
N ILE A 8 25.07 -21.48 29.37
CA ILE A 8 24.15 -20.42 28.88
C ILE A 8 22.64 -20.70 28.96
N THR A 9 22.06 -20.18 30.05
CA THR A 9 20.70 -19.67 30.17
C THR A 9 20.39 -18.57 29.15
N ALA A 10 19.35 -18.76 28.34
CA ALA A 10 18.41 -17.69 27.96
C ALA A 10 17.06 -18.33 27.62
N LEU A 11 16.13 -18.22 28.56
CA LEU A 11 14.70 -18.30 28.28
C LEU A 11 14.34 -17.05 27.47
N ILE A 12 14.16 -17.20 26.16
CA ILE A 12 13.36 -16.30 25.31
C ILE A 12 12.51 -17.28 24.50
N ASN A 13 11.31 -17.62 24.99
CA ASN A 13 10.06 -17.15 24.38
C ASN A 13 10.28 -16.74 22.91
N LEU A 14 9.79 -17.46 21.92
CA LEU A 14 8.35 -17.45 21.70
C LEU A 14 8.07 -18.44 20.56
N LEU A 15 7.03 -19.24 20.77
CA LEU A 15 6.14 -19.74 19.74
C LEU A 15 6.23 -18.85 18.47
N MET A 16 6.97 -19.26 17.45
CA MET A 16 6.55 -18.88 16.11
C MET A 16 5.33 -19.74 15.86
N ALA A 17 4.20 -19.28 16.39
CA ALA A 17 2.93 -19.59 15.79
C ALA A 17 3.17 -19.36 14.29
N CYS A 18 2.72 -20.28 13.45
CA CYS A 18 2.30 -19.88 12.11
C CYS A 18 1.56 -18.54 12.32
N PRO A 19 2.11 -17.39 11.89
CA PRO A 19 1.80 -16.11 12.51
C PRO A 19 0.42 -15.70 12.05
N VAL A 20 -0.62 -16.36 12.57
CA VAL A 20 -1.96 -16.49 11.96
C VAL A 20 -1.84 -16.18 10.47
N ALA A 21 -1.16 -17.08 9.72
CA ALA A 21 -0.89 -16.84 8.31
C ALA A 21 -2.22 -16.41 7.70
N ALA A 22 -2.25 -15.19 7.15
CA ALA A 22 -3.45 -14.57 6.58
C ALA A 22 -4.31 -15.68 5.95
N ALA A 23 -5.49 -15.92 6.52
CA ALA A 23 -6.38 -16.91 5.97
C ALA A 23 -6.73 -16.49 4.53
N GLU A 24 -7.09 -17.44 3.68
CA GLU A 24 -7.56 -17.08 2.35
C GLU A 24 -8.74 -16.10 2.47
N GLY A 25 -8.59 -14.90 1.91
CA GLY A 25 -9.55 -13.81 2.02
C GLY A 25 -9.24 -12.74 3.08
N ASP A 26 -8.22 -12.94 3.92
CA ASP A 26 -7.68 -11.88 4.77
C ASP A 26 -6.95 -10.82 3.91
N LEU A 27 -6.95 -9.58 4.40
CA LEU A 27 -6.16 -8.51 3.79
C LEU A 27 -4.66 -8.83 3.91
N ASP A 28 -3.91 -8.55 2.83
CA ASP A 28 -2.46 -8.73 2.82
C ASP A 28 -1.78 -7.62 3.61
N THR A 29 -1.45 -7.86 4.88
CA THR A 29 -0.85 -6.87 5.78
C THR A 29 0.57 -6.45 5.38
N THR A 30 1.18 -7.09 4.36
CA THR A 30 2.43 -6.58 3.77
C THR A 30 2.20 -5.39 2.83
N PHE A 31 0.94 -5.12 2.48
CA PHE A 31 0.50 -3.96 1.72
C PHE A 31 0.01 -2.86 2.67
N ASP A 32 0.76 -1.76 2.81
CA ASP A 32 0.44 -0.63 3.70
C ASP A 32 0.13 -0.99 5.17
N SER A 33 0.75 -2.06 5.70
CA SER A 33 0.62 -2.58 7.08
C SER A 33 -0.76 -3.09 7.52
N ASP A 34 -1.85 -2.54 6.99
CA ASP A 34 -3.24 -2.95 7.28
C ASP A 34 -3.95 -3.60 6.07
N GLY A 35 -3.22 -3.76 4.96
CA GLY A 35 -3.64 -4.45 3.74
C GLY A 35 -4.48 -3.63 2.78
N LYS A 36 -4.51 -2.30 2.93
CA LYS A 36 -5.15 -1.38 2.01
C LYS A 36 -4.44 -0.03 2.04
N VAL A 37 -4.52 0.70 0.93
CA VAL A 37 -4.06 2.10 0.88
C VAL A 37 -5.21 3.02 0.48
N THR A 38 -5.32 4.15 1.15
CA THR A 38 -6.23 5.23 0.74
C THR A 38 -5.46 6.52 0.57
N THR A 39 -5.48 7.05 -0.66
CA THR A 39 -4.73 8.26 -1.00
C THR A 39 -5.68 9.38 -1.35
N ALA A 40 -5.58 10.48 -0.60
CA ALA A 40 -6.27 11.73 -0.95
C ALA A 40 -5.53 12.42 -2.10
N ILE A 41 -6.29 12.88 -3.09
CA ILE A 41 -5.80 13.65 -4.25
C ILE A 41 -6.26 15.09 -4.11
N GLY A 42 -7.59 15.30 -4.08
CA GLY A 42 -8.20 16.60 -3.93
C GLY A 42 -8.66 16.90 -2.50
N SER A 43 -9.51 17.93 -2.39
CA SER A 43 -10.18 18.31 -1.12
C SER A 43 -11.59 17.72 -0.99
N SER A 44 -12.05 16.96 -1.98
CA SER A 44 -13.40 16.41 -2.09
C SER A 44 -13.34 14.88 -2.22
N ARG A 45 -14.43 14.25 -2.70
CA ARG A 45 -14.51 12.80 -2.92
C ARG A 45 -13.74 12.41 -4.18
N ASP A 46 -12.66 11.68 -4.00
CA ASP A 46 -11.88 11.06 -5.07
C ASP A 46 -12.47 9.68 -5.43
N PHE A 47 -12.42 9.31 -6.71
CA PHE A 47 -12.95 8.04 -7.19
C PHE A 47 -11.91 7.26 -8.00
N ALA A 48 -11.50 6.10 -7.50
CA ALA A 48 -10.73 5.14 -8.27
C ALA A 48 -11.67 4.24 -9.11
N SER A 49 -11.46 4.19 -10.42
CA SER A 49 -12.32 3.46 -11.37
C SER A 49 -11.61 2.30 -12.05
N ALA A 50 -10.28 2.35 -12.14
CA ALA A 50 -9.48 1.29 -12.77
C ALA A 50 -8.16 1.10 -12.03
N VAL A 51 -7.60 -0.11 -12.15
CA VAL A 51 -6.30 -0.47 -11.62
C VAL A 51 -5.55 -1.33 -12.64
N ALA A 52 -4.24 -1.12 -12.75
CA ALA A 52 -3.36 -1.94 -13.57
C ALA A 52 -2.03 -2.18 -12.85
N ILE A 53 -1.43 -3.35 -13.10
CA ILE A 53 -0.08 -3.69 -12.64
C ILE A 53 0.87 -3.47 -13.82
N GLN A 54 1.92 -2.69 -13.60
CA GLN A 54 2.97 -2.44 -14.59
C GLN A 54 3.97 -3.61 -14.62
N SER A 55 4.78 -3.69 -15.69
CA SER A 55 5.75 -4.78 -15.86
C SER A 55 6.85 -4.82 -14.80
N ASP A 56 7.07 -3.72 -14.08
CA ASP A 56 8.02 -3.61 -12.98
C ASP A 56 7.39 -3.93 -11.61
N GLY A 57 6.13 -4.38 -11.59
CA GLY A 57 5.38 -4.72 -10.39
C GLY A 57 4.68 -3.54 -9.72
N LYS A 58 4.92 -2.31 -10.15
CA LYS A 58 4.20 -1.14 -9.60
C LYS A 58 2.73 -1.16 -9.98
N ILE A 59 1.91 -0.53 -9.17
CA ILE A 59 0.45 -0.51 -9.32
C ILE A 59 0.04 0.90 -9.70
N VAL A 60 -0.75 1.06 -10.76
CA VAL A 60 -1.34 2.33 -11.15
C VAL A 60 -2.84 2.25 -10.94
N ALA A 61 -3.38 3.16 -10.12
CA ALA A 61 -4.81 3.40 -9.98
C ALA A 61 -5.19 4.63 -10.80
N ALA A 62 -6.28 4.52 -11.56
CA ALA A 62 -6.81 5.61 -12.40
C ALA A 62 -8.24 5.95 -11.97
N GLY A 63 -8.58 7.22 -12.08
CA GLY A 63 -9.80 7.75 -11.53
C GLY A 63 -10.06 9.20 -11.89
N HIS A 64 -10.87 9.85 -11.07
CA HIS A 64 -11.14 11.28 -11.19
C HIS A 64 -11.23 11.92 -9.80
N SER A 65 -10.82 13.18 -9.74
CA SER A 65 -10.83 14.02 -8.54
C SER A 65 -11.51 15.35 -8.88
N PRO A 66 -12.52 15.81 -8.12
CA PRO A 66 -13.09 17.14 -8.32
C PRO A 66 -12.03 18.25 -8.13
N SER A 67 -11.97 19.22 -9.04
CA SER A 67 -11.05 20.38 -8.96
C SER A 67 -11.56 21.52 -8.07
N GLY A 68 -12.69 21.33 -7.38
CA GLY A 68 -13.28 22.32 -6.48
C GLY A 68 -14.28 21.73 -5.48
N SER A 69 -15.00 22.61 -4.79
CA SER A 69 -16.03 22.23 -3.79
C SER A 69 -17.32 21.68 -4.44
N SER A 70 -17.51 21.94 -5.74
CA SER A 70 -18.61 21.44 -6.54
C SER A 70 -18.12 20.31 -7.46
N PHE A 71 -18.99 19.37 -7.81
CA PHE A 71 -18.71 18.30 -8.79
C PHE A 71 -18.84 18.78 -10.26
N ASP A 72 -18.75 20.09 -10.48
CA ASP A 72 -18.97 20.71 -11.79
C ASP A 72 -17.75 20.54 -12.71
N THR A 73 -16.57 20.36 -12.13
CA THR A 73 -15.31 20.06 -12.83
C THR A 73 -14.63 18.87 -12.18
N VAL A 74 -14.20 17.91 -12.99
CA VAL A 74 -13.51 16.70 -12.54
C VAL A 74 -12.23 16.52 -13.35
N ASP A 75 -11.12 16.42 -12.63
CA ASP A 75 -9.82 16.19 -13.22
C ASP A 75 -9.61 14.69 -13.32
N PHE A 76 -8.97 14.25 -14.41
CA PHE A 76 -8.46 12.89 -14.49
C PHE A 76 -7.32 12.72 -13.51
N ALA A 77 -7.34 11.65 -12.72
CA ALA A 77 -6.36 11.40 -11.67
C ALA A 77 -5.69 10.04 -11.84
N LEU A 78 -4.37 10.02 -11.64
CA LEU A 78 -3.54 8.83 -11.57
C LEU A 78 -2.79 8.80 -10.25
N VAL A 79 -2.65 7.62 -9.67
CA VAL A 79 -1.79 7.38 -8.51
C VAL A 79 -0.95 6.13 -8.78
N ARG A 80 0.34 6.20 -8.48
CA ARG A 80 1.24 5.04 -8.59
C ARG A 80 1.76 4.62 -7.22
N TYR A 81 1.68 3.32 -6.97
CA TYR A 81 2.16 2.66 -5.77
C TYR A 81 3.27 1.66 -6.10
N ASN A 82 4.17 1.46 -5.16
CA ASN A 82 5.08 0.33 -5.12
C ASN A 82 4.30 -0.97 -4.79
N THR A 83 4.98 -2.11 -4.91
CA THR A 83 4.38 -3.43 -4.63
C THR A 83 3.90 -3.60 -3.19
N ASP A 84 4.44 -2.81 -2.26
CA ASP A 84 4.09 -2.81 -0.83
C ASP A 84 2.98 -1.80 -0.48
N GLY A 85 2.37 -1.16 -1.48
CA GLY A 85 1.30 -0.18 -1.30
C GLY A 85 1.77 1.23 -0.96
N THR A 86 3.08 1.46 -0.75
CA THR A 86 3.61 2.81 -0.55
C THR A 86 3.55 3.63 -1.85
N LEU A 87 3.36 4.95 -1.75
CA LEU A 87 3.38 5.83 -2.93
C LEU A 87 4.76 5.83 -3.60
N ASP A 88 4.78 5.69 -4.93
CA ASP A 88 6.01 5.85 -5.70
C ASP A 88 6.28 7.33 -5.97
N THR A 89 7.07 7.96 -5.10
CA THR A 89 7.43 9.39 -5.22
C THR A 89 8.31 9.70 -6.44
N ASN A 90 8.79 8.71 -7.19
CA ASN A 90 9.43 8.98 -8.49
C ASN A 90 8.41 9.25 -9.60
N PHE A 91 7.12 8.97 -9.35
CA PHE A 91 6.02 9.34 -10.22
C PHE A 91 5.51 10.73 -9.82
N ASP A 92 5.81 11.74 -10.63
CA ASP A 92 5.41 13.15 -10.41
C ASP A 92 5.79 13.74 -9.03
N SER A 93 6.89 13.27 -8.45
CA SER A 93 7.45 13.72 -7.15
C SER A 93 6.65 13.32 -5.90
N ASP A 94 5.35 13.06 -6.00
CA ASP A 94 4.48 12.71 -4.86
C ASP A 94 3.63 11.45 -5.07
N GLY A 95 3.80 10.78 -6.22
CA GLY A 95 3.08 9.57 -6.59
C GLY A 95 1.74 9.81 -7.28
N LYS A 96 1.38 11.06 -7.57
CA LYS A 96 0.04 11.45 -8.02
C LYS A 96 0.13 12.37 -9.23
N VAL A 97 -0.80 12.25 -10.16
CA VAL A 97 -0.95 13.17 -11.29
C VAL A 97 -2.42 13.52 -11.41
N THR A 98 -2.74 14.81 -11.51
CA THR A 98 -4.05 15.28 -11.97
C THR A 98 -3.92 15.98 -13.30
N THR A 99 -4.90 15.79 -14.17
CA THR A 99 -4.93 16.41 -15.48
C THR A 99 -6.35 16.88 -15.76
N ASP A 100 -6.49 18.18 -15.94
CA ASP A 100 -7.72 18.77 -16.45
C ASP A 100 -7.95 18.31 -17.89
N ILE A 101 -9.13 17.74 -18.14
CA ILE A 101 -9.56 17.24 -19.45
C ILE A 101 -10.89 17.87 -19.90
N GLY A 102 -11.40 18.92 -19.24
CA GLY A 102 -12.69 19.55 -19.58
C GLY A 102 -13.10 20.80 -18.81
#